data_AF-A0A8J7XL90-F1
#
_entry.id   AF-A0A8J7XL90-F1
#
_cell.length_a   1.000
_cell.length_b   1.000
_cell.length_c   1.000
_cell.angle_alpha   90.00
_cell.angle_beta   90.00
_cell.angle_gamma   90.00
#
_symmetry.space_group_name_H-M   'P 1'
#
loop_
_entity.id
_entity.type
_entity.pdbx_description
1 polymer ?
#
loop_
_entity_poly.entity_id
_entity_poly.type
_entity_poly.pdbx_seq_one_letter_code
_entity_poly.pdbx_strand_id
1 'polypeptide(L)'
;MKLDRFLFKVHRWISWVLLPFMVIIVVSGYAYIGKVRGLHRGLAYDLHTKLDLPLILLIVAHVLLAARFELMRFKIKGRIVDVLLLILGICVALAVVYVELRFPR
;
A
#
# COMPACT_ATOMS: atom_id res chain seq x y z
N MET A 1 0.57 0.12 -24.97
CA MET A 1 0.42 1.60 -25.10
C MET A 1 -0.76 2.17 -24.32
N LYS A 2 -2.04 1.84 -24.61
CA LYS A 2 -3.17 2.36 -23.82
C LYS A 2 -3.17 1.87 -22.37
N LEU A 3 -2.88 0.57 -22.16
CA LEU A 3 -2.80 -0.04 -20.84
C LEU A 3 -1.66 0.53 -19.99
N ASP A 4 -0.45 0.68 -20.54
CA ASP A 4 0.70 1.21 -19.80
C ASP A 4 0.47 2.66 -19.35
N ARG A 5 -0.15 3.48 -20.20
CA ARG A 5 -0.53 4.86 -19.86
C ARG A 5 -1.59 4.89 -18.75
N PHE A 6 -2.56 3.98 -18.79
CA PHE A 6 -3.55 3.83 -17.74
C PHE A 6 -2.90 3.40 -16.42
N LEU A 7 -2.07 2.36 -16.43
CA LEU A 7 -1.34 1.88 -15.25
C LEU A 7 -0.46 2.96 -14.64
N PHE A 8 0.18 3.79 -15.48
CA PHE A 8 1.00 4.90 -15.00
C PHE A 8 0.14 5.98 -14.32
N LYS A 9 -1.02 6.29 -14.88
CA LYS A 9 -1.98 7.23 -14.26
C LYS A 9 -2.48 6.69 -12.92
N VAL A 10 -2.83 5.40 -12.85
CA VAL A 10 -3.23 4.74 -11.60
C VAL A 10 -2.11 4.78 -10.57
N HIS A 11 -0.88 4.43 -10.96
CA HIS A 11 0.29 4.52 -10.10
C HIS A 11 0.50 5.92 -9.55
N ARG A 12 0.36 6.96 -10.37
CA ARG A 12 0.45 8.37 -9.95
C ARG A 12 -0.62 8.73 -8.92
N TRP A 13 -1.87 8.29 -9.12
CA TRP A 13 -2.94 8.50 -8.15
C TRP A 13 -2.67 7.78 -6.83
N ILE A 14 -2.23 6.52 -6.89
CA ILE A 14 -1.88 5.73 -5.69
C ILE A 14 -0.78 6.46 -4.90
N SER A 15 0.26 6.98 -5.56
CA SER A 15 1.31 7.75 -4.88
C SER A 15 0.77 9.00 -4.16
N TRP A 16 -0.17 9.72 -4.79
CA TRP A 16 -0.80 10.89 -4.18
C TRP A 16 -1.68 10.54 -2.98
N VAL A 17 -2.35 9.39 -3.00
CA VAL A 17 -3.21 8.91 -1.89
C VAL A 17 -2.36 8.31 -0.76
N LEU A 18 -1.26 7.64 -1.09
CA LEU A 18 -0.35 7.05 -0.10
C LEU A 18 0.25 8.09 0.83
N LEU A 19 0.61 9.26 0.31
CA LEU A 19 1.27 10.30 1.10
C LEU A 19 0.43 10.77 2.31
N PRO A 20 -0.84 11.21 2.16
CA PRO A 20 -1.67 11.56 3.30
C PRO A 20 -2.00 10.35 4.19
N PHE A 21 -2.18 9.15 3.63
CA PHE A 21 -2.41 7.94 4.43
C PHE A 21 -1.23 7.63 5.35
N MET A 22 0.00 7.71 4.84
CA MET A 22 1.22 7.52 5.62
C MET A 22 1.30 8.54 6.76
N VAL A 23 1.00 9.81 6.49
CA VAL A 23 0.98 10.85 7.53
C VAL A 23 -0.05 10.52 8.60
N ILE A 24 -1.28 10.13 8.22
CA ILE A 24 -2.35 9.78 9.17
C ILE A 24 -1.91 8.61 10.05
N ILE A 25 -1.40 7.53 9.47
CA ILE A 25 -0.97 6.33 10.22
C ILE A 25 0.19 6.61 11.17
N VAL A 26 1.17 7.39 10.73
CA VAL A 26 2.32 7.76 11.57
C VAL A 26 1.86 8.63 12.74
N VAL A 27 1.08 9.68 12.47
CA VAL A 27 0.58 10.58 13.51
C VAL A 27 -0.34 9.84 14.48
N SER A 28 -1.25 8.99 13.99
CA SER A 28 -2.15 8.21 14.82
C SER A 28 -1.40 7.19 15.68
N GLY A 29 -0.38 6.52 15.14
CA GLY A 29 0.49 5.61 15.90
C GLY A 29 1.22 6.30 17.05
N TYR A 30 1.83 7.46 16.78
CA TYR A 30 2.51 8.24 17.84
C TYR A 30 1.54 8.84 18.87
N ALA A 31 0.33 9.23 18.46
CA ALA A 31 -0.70 9.71 19.36
C ALA A 31 -1.25 8.60 20.27
N TYR A 32 -1.41 7.38 19.73
CA TYR A 32 -1.84 6.21 20.50
C TYR A 32 -0.89 5.90 21.67
N ILE A 33 0.43 5.90 21.42
CA ILE A 33 1.45 5.71 22.46
C ILE A 33 1.69 6.96 23.34
N GLY A 34 0.90 8.03 23.16
CA GLY A 34 0.95 9.25 23.97
C GLY A 34 2.16 10.16 23.71
N LYS A 35 2.88 9.97 22.59
CA LYS A 35 4.03 10.81 22.20
C LYS A 35 3.62 12.09 21.48
N VAL A 36 2.42 12.14 20.90
CA VAL A 36 1.86 13.33 20.26
C VAL A 36 0.62 13.78 21.03
N ARG A 37 0.55 15.08 21.33
CA ARG A 37 -0.61 15.73 21.95
C ARG A 37 -1.36 16.48 20.85
N GLY A 38 -2.66 16.18 20.67
CA GLY A 38 -3.48 16.82 19.63
C GLY A 38 -4.58 15.91 19.05
N LEU A 39 -4.45 14.59 19.23
CA LEU A 39 -5.43 13.60 18.80
C LEU A 39 -5.90 12.79 20.02
N HIS A 40 -7.22 12.61 20.16
CA HIS A 40 -7.79 11.78 21.22
C HIS A 40 -7.32 10.32 21.05
N ARG A 41 -6.88 9.66 22.13
CA ARG A 41 -6.31 8.30 22.07
C ARG A 41 -7.23 7.27 21.41
N GLY A 42 -8.54 7.33 21.68
CA GLY A 42 -9.51 6.44 21.05
C GLY A 42 -9.62 6.68 19.54
N LEU A 43 -9.59 7.94 19.10
CA LEU A 43 -9.59 8.28 17.67
C LEU A 43 -8.28 7.88 16.98
N ALA A 44 -7.15 8.05 17.68
CA ALA A 44 -5.84 7.62 17.22
C ALA A 44 -5.79 6.11 17.00
N TYR A 45 -6.31 5.32 17.96
CA TYR A 45 -6.43 3.87 17.82
C TYR A 45 -7.30 3.49 16.62
N ASP A 46 -8.52 4.04 16.54
CA ASP A 46 -9.46 3.76 15.45
C ASP A 46 -8.89 4.08 14.07
N LEU A 47 -8.23 5.23 13.93
CA LEU A 47 -7.58 5.61 12.67
C LEU A 47 -6.42 4.68 12.35
N HIS A 48 -5.61 4.31 13.34
CA HIS A 48 -4.47 3.43 13.13
C HIS A 48 -4.91 2.04 12.71
N THR A 49 -5.85 1.41 13.43
CA THR A 49 -6.28 0.03 13.16
C THR A 49 -7.10 -0.09 11.88
N LYS A 50 -8.01 0.86 11.60
CA LYS A 50 -8.87 0.78 10.39
C LYS A 50 -8.12 1.11 9.10
N LEU A 51 -7.11 1.98 9.15
CA LEU A 51 -6.38 2.40 7.96
C LEU A 51 -5.11 1.59 7.69
N ASP A 52 -4.62 0.78 8.63
CA ASP A 52 -3.39 -0.01 8.45
C ASP A 52 -3.51 -0.99 7.28
N LEU A 53 -4.56 -1.82 7.26
CA LEU A 53 -4.79 -2.76 6.18
C LEU A 53 -4.96 -2.07 4.81
N PRO A 54 -5.83 -1.05 4.64
CA PRO A 54 -5.90 -0.27 3.40
C PRO A 54 -4.56 0.34 2.97
N LEU A 55 -3.77 0.86 3.92
CA LEU A 55 -2.46 1.43 3.64
C LEU A 55 -1.51 0.37 3.11
N ILE A 56 -1.40 -0.78 3.78
CA ILE A 56 -0.49 -1.86 3.36
C ILE A 56 -0.89 -2.36 1.96
N LEU A 57 -2.18 -2.54 1.68
CA LEU A 57 -2.65 -2.93 0.35
C LEU A 57 -2.31 -1.89 -0.74
N LEU A 58 -2.46 -0.61 -0.43
CA LEU A 58 -2.03 0.49 -1.31
C LEU A 58 -0.52 0.47 -1.56
N ILE A 59 0.29 0.19 -0.53
CA ILE A 59 1.75 0.04 -0.65
C ILE A 59 2.08 -1.13 -1.56
N VAL A 60 1.46 -2.29 -1.37
CA VAL A 60 1.68 -3.48 -2.22
C VAL A 60 1.37 -3.15 -3.68
N ALA A 61 0.22 -2.53 -3.96
CA ALA A 61 -0.15 -2.12 -5.31
C ALA A 61 0.85 -1.11 -5.91
N HIS A 62 1.29 -0.13 -5.11
CA HIS A 62 2.28 0.87 -5.52
C HIS A 62 3.62 0.22 -5.89
N VAL A 63 4.14 -0.65 -5.04
CA VAL A 63 5.43 -1.32 -5.23
C VAL A 63 5.40 -2.24 -6.45
N LEU A 64 4.32 -2.98 -6.68
CA LEU A 64 4.19 -3.85 -7.86
C LEU A 64 4.19 -3.05 -9.16
N LEU A 65 3.44 -1.95 -9.20
CA LEU A 65 3.40 -1.07 -10.37
C LEU A 65 4.76 -0.42 -10.60
N ALA A 66 5.42 0.08 -9.54
CA ALA A 66 6.76 0.63 -9.61
C ALA A 66 7.77 -0.40 -10.13
N ALA A 67 7.74 -1.62 -9.60
CA ALA A 67 8.59 -2.73 -10.04
C ALA A 67 8.36 -3.07 -11.52
N ARG A 68 7.10 -3.10 -11.98
CA ARG A 68 6.78 -3.28 -13.40
C ARG A 68 7.40 -2.18 -14.26
N PHE A 69 7.27 -0.91 -13.86
CA PHE A 69 7.84 0.21 -14.62
C PHE A 69 9.37 0.17 -14.67
N GLU A 70 10.03 -0.19 -13.56
CA GLU A 70 11.48 -0.39 -13.55
C GLU A 70 11.91 -1.57 -14.42
N LEU A 71 11.22 -2.72 -14.37
CA LEU A 71 11.53 -3.85 -15.25
C LEU A 71 11.39 -3.50 -16.74
N MET A 72 10.36 -2.72 -17.11
CA MET A 72 10.23 -2.20 -18.47
C MET A 72 11.38 -1.27 -18.87
N ARG A 73 11.91 -0.46 -17.94
CA ARG A 73 13.09 0.39 -18.16
C ARG A 73 14.33 -0.45 -18.47
N PHE A 74 14.49 -1.60 -17.83
CA PHE A 74 15.55 -2.58 -18.11
C PHE A 74 15.27 -3.48 -19.33
N LYS A 75 14.24 -3.18 -20.12
CA LYS A 75 13.79 -3.98 -21.28
C LYS A 75 13.33 -5.41 -20.92
N ILE A 76 13.12 -5.70 -19.65
CA ILE A 76 12.54 -6.96 -19.17
C ILE A 76 11.03 -6.83 -19.27
N LYS A 77 10.47 -7.33 -20.37
CA LYS A 77 9.04 -7.27 -20.67
C LYS A 77 8.55 -8.62 -21.17
N GLY A 78 7.29 -8.93 -20.87
CA GLY A 78 6.65 -10.14 -21.38
C GLY A 78 5.49 -10.57 -20.50
N ARG A 79 4.58 -11.34 -21.09
CA ARG A 79 3.38 -11.84 -20.40
C ARG A 79 3.73 -12.66 -19.15
N ILE A 80 4.85 -13.40 -19.19
CA ILE A 80 5.33 -14.17 -18.04
C ILE A 80 5.68 -13.25 -16.87
N VAL A 81 6.39 -12.16 -17.13
CA VAL A 81 6.78 -11.18 -16.08
C VAL A 81 5.54 -10.52 -15.48
N ASP A 82 4.59 -10.10 -16.32
CA ASP A 82 3.32 -9.52 -15.84
C ASP A 82 2.53 -10.53 -14.98
N VAL A 83 2.48 -11.80 -15.38
CA VAL A 83 1.81 -12.88 -14.62
C VAL A 83 2.54 -13.14 -13.29
N LEU A 84 3.87 -13.20 -13.29
CA LEU A 84 4.65 -13.41 -12.06
C LEU A 84 4.46 -12.25 -11.08
N LEU A 85 4.49 -11.00 -11.55
CA LEU A 85 4.21 -9.83 -10.71
C LEU A 85 2.79 -9.86 -10.14
N LEU A 86 1.82 -10.28 -10.94
CA LEU A 86 0.43 -10.38 -10.50
C LEU A 86 0.24 -11.48 -9.46
N ILE A 87 0.83 -12.66 -9.66
CA ILE A 87 0.82 -13.76 -8.67
C ILE A 87 1.50 -13.30 -7.39
N LEU A 88 2.68 -12.69 -7.48
CA LEU A 88 3.40 -12.15 -6.32
C LEU A 88 2.52 -11.16 -5.55
N GLY A 89 1.87 -10.24 -6.26
CA GLY A 89 0.99 -9.26 -5.65
C GLY A 89 -0.21 -9.88 -4.93
N ILE A 90 -0.85 -10.87 -5.54
CA ILE A 90 -1.95 -11.61 -4.93
C ILE A 90 -1.47 -12.36 -3.68
N CYS A 91 -0.34 -13.07 -3.77
CA CYS A 91 0.21 -13.80 -2.63
C CYS A 91 0.52 -12.87 -1.45
N VAL A 92 1.15 -11.71 -1.72
CA VAL A 92 1.47 -10.73 -0.67
C VAL A 92 0.19 -10.12 -0.09
N ALA A 93 -0.78 -9.74 -0.93
CA ALA A 93 -2.05 -9.18 -0.45
C ALA A 93 -2.82 -10.18 0.42
N LEU A 94 -2.89 -11.45 0.00
CA LEU A 94 -3.52 -12.52 0.78
C LEU A 94 -2.78 -12.78 2.09
N ALA A 95 -1.44 -12.77 2.07
CA ALA A 95 -0.64 -12.92 3.28
C ALA A 95 -0.90 -11.80 4.28
N VAL A 96 -0.98 -10.55 3.81
CA VAL A 96 -1.31 -9.38 4.65
C VAL A 96 -2.71 -9.52 5.25
N VAL A 97 -3.71 -9.86 4.42
CA VAL A 97 -5.09 -10.07 4.90
C VAL A 97 -5.15 -11.22 5.90
N TYR A 98 -4.44 -12.31 5.64
CA TYR A 98 -4.36 -13.44 6.55
C TYR A 98 -3.76 -13.05 7.91
N VAL A 99 -2.66 -12.28 7.90
CA VAL A 99 -2.04 -11.77 9.13
C VAL A 99 -3.01 -10.87 9.89
N GLU A 100 -3.69 -9.95 9.21
CA GLU A 100 -4.65 -9.04 9.82
C GLU A 100 -5.84 -9.79 10.47
N LEU A 101 -6.37 -10.80 9.78
CA LEU A 101 -7.46 -11.62 10.30
C LEU A 101 -7.03 -12.55 11.45
N ARG A 102 -5.77 -13.02 11.42
CA ARG A 102 -5.24 -13.95 12.43
C ARG A 102 -4.77 -13.23 13.69
N PHE A 103 -4.30 -11.99 13.55
CA PHE A 103 -3.75 -11.19 14.64
C PHE A 103 -4.40 -9.80 14.68
N PRO A 104 -5.71 -9.73 14.99
CA PRO A 104 -6.39 -8.46 15.13
C PRO A 104 -5.79 -7.66 16.29
N ARG A 105 -5.56 -6.36 16.07
CA ARG A 105 -4.98 -5.40 17.04
C ARG A 105 -6.06 -4.67 17.83
#